data_AF-A0A1A9HSP7-F1
#
_entry.id   AF-A0A1A9HSP7-F1
#
_cell.length_a   1.000
_cell.length_b   1.000
_cell.length_c   1.000
_cell.angle_alpha   90.00
_cell.angle_beta   90.00
_cell.angle_gamma   90.00
#
_symmetry.space_group_name_H-M   'P 1'
#
loop_
_entity.id
_entity.type
_entity.pdbx_description
1 polymer ?
#
loop_
_entity_poly.entity_id
_entity_poly.type
_entity_poly.pdbx_seq_one_letter_code
_entity_poly.pdbx_strand_id
1 'polypeptide(L)'
;MSAGMASGEAGALALSLESQAGWLELWYEPWRRMHPGWLDDAAQGDPDHATAHWLARFCAPGPSLRIAYRWFCSRFGIDAEAPLPLDRLAALPAHLPLDGDALDRAALALGRVAHASHCLAGARRDLADLFSPQRGDAPMWRDALRQAKARPLRPEGSLPPSGSADIDLRRWALPLMGRLIEDALPGAWSRVRLRCDPRLFHAATIAPQLPDSAAALRRQAWRIWRTGAAGPAQPAPTP
;
A
#
# COMPACT_ATOMS: atom_id res chain seq x y z
N MET A 1 36.54 -22.11 -3.50
CA MET A 1 35.63 -20.98 -3.84
C MET A 1 34.23 -21.23 -3.27
N SER A 2 34.06 -21.36 -1.94
CA SER A 2 32.77 -21.78 -1.35
C SER A 2 32.27 -20.90 -0.20
N ALA A 3 32.97 -19.79 0.12
CA ALA A 3 32.56 -18.88 1.21
C ALA A 3 31.52 -17.82 0.78
N GLY A 4 31.33 -17.60 -0.52
CA GLY A 4 30.41 -16.57 -1.04
C GLY A 4 28.92 -16.97 -1.06
N MET A 5 28.61 -18.27 -1.10
CA MET A 5 27.22 -18.75 -1.19
C MET A 5 26.52 -18.81 0.17
N ALA A 6 27.23 -19.17 1.24
CA ALA A 6 26.66 -19.29 2.59
C ALA A 6 26.21 -17.93 3.18
N SER A 7 26.86 -16.83 2.80
CA SER A 7 26.49 -15.48 3.24
C SER A 7 25.21 -14.97 2.56
N GLY A 8 25.01 -15.31 1.28
CA GLY A 8 23.82 -14.94 0.53
C GLY A 8 22.57 -15.71 0.97
N GLU A 9 22.69 -17.00 1.27
CA GLU A 9 21.59 -17.82 1.77
C GLU A 9 21.17 -17.44 3.19
N ALA A 10 22.13 -17.15 4.07
CA ALA A 10 21.85 -16.68 5.42
C ALA A 10 21.13 -15.31 5.41
N GLY A 11 21.55 -14.40 4.52
CA GLY A 11 20.88 -13.11 4.34
C GLY A 11 19.45 -13.25 3.80
N ALA A 12 19.24 -14.15 2.83
CA ALA A 12 17.90 -14.42 2.28
C ALA A 12 16.95 -15.05 3.32
N LEU A 13 17.47 -15.95 4.17
CA LEU A 13 16.69 -16.57 5.24
C LEU A 13 16.28 -15.54 6.31
N ALA A 14 17.20 -14.66 6.71
CA ALA A 14 16.91 -13.59 7.68
C ALA A 14 15.81 -12.64 7.18
N LEU A 15 15.88 -12.21 5.92
CA LEU A 15 14.86 -11.36 5.29
C LEU A 15 13.49 -12.05 5.21
N SER A 16 13.47 -13.36 4.96
CA SER A 16 12.24 -14.16 4.94
C SER A 16 11.59 -14.22 6.33
N LEU A 17 12.39 -14.47 7.38
CA LEU A 17 11.90 -14.51 8.76
C LEU A 17 11.38 -13.15 9.24
N GLU A 18 12.08 -12.07 8.91
CA GLU A 18 11.64 -10.71 9.24
C GLU A 18 10.33 -10.35 8.52
N SER A 19 10.20 -10.71 7.25
CA SER A 19 8.96 -10.53 6.48
C SER A 19 7.79 -11.30 7.11
N GLN A 20 7.99 -12.57 7.47
CA GLN A 20 6.98 -13.40 8.13
C GLN A 20 6.58 -12.84 9.51
N ALA A 21 7.55 -12.40 10.31
CA ALA A 21 7.30 -11.75 11.59
C ALA A 21 6.46 -10.48 11.41
N GLY A 22 6.76 -9.66 10.41
CA GLY A 22 5.97 -8.48 10.07
C GLY A 22 4.53 -8.81 9.68
N TRP A 23 4.29 -9.91 8.97
CA TRP A 23 2.95 -10.39 8.63
C TRP A 23 2.18 -10.92 9.84
N LEU A 24 2.84 -11.63 10.75
CA LEU A 24 2.25 -12.08 12.01
C LEU A 24 1.84 -10.90 12.89
N GLU A 25 2.74 -9.92 13.04
CA GLU A 25 2.45 -8.67 13.75
C GLU A 25 1.27 -7.95 13.11
N LEU A 26 1.23 -7.84 11.78
CA LEU A 26 0.10 -7.24 11.07
C LEU A 26 -1.21 -7.99 11.30
N TRP A 27 -1.19 -9.33 11.35
CA TRP A 27 -2.41 -10.13 11.43
C TRP A 27 -3.09 -10.03 12.79
N TYR A 28 -2.29 -10.12 13.85
CA TYR A 28 -2.76 -10.23 15.23
C TYR A 28 -2.65 -8.92 16.02
N GLU A 29 -1.75 -8.02 15.63
CA GLU A 29 -1.52 -6.73 16.27
C GLU A 29 -1.54 -5.54 15.28
N PRO A 30 -2.56 -5.43 14.40
CA PRO A 30 -2.61 -4.40 13.35
C PRO A 30 -2.51 -2.95 13.86
N TRP A 31 -2.82 -2.71 15.14
CA TRP A 31 -2.74 -1.38 15.77
C TRP A 31 -1.29 -0.90 15.99
N ARG A 32 -0.28 -1.79 16.12
CA ARG A 32 1.08 -1.39 16.51
C ARG A 32 1.76 -0.42 15.54
N ARG A 33 1.43 -0.50 14.25
CA ARG A 33 1.97 0.35 13.19
C ARG A 33 0.88 1.11 12.44
N MET A 34 -0.29 1.25 13.07
CA MET A 34 -1.39 2.01 12.48
C MET A 34 -1.02 3.49 12.42
N HIS A 35 -1.33 4.15 11.30
CA HIS A 35 -1.14 5.57 11.14
C HIS A 35 -2.04 6.33 12.13
N PRO A 36 -1.51 7.30 12.91
CA PRO A 36 -2.25 7.96 14.00
C PRO A 36 -3.53 8.65 13.51
N GLY A 37 -3.53 9.15 12.27
CA GLY A 37 -4.72 9.76 11.67
C GLY A 37 -5.98 8.86 11.67
N TRP A 38 -5.84 7.52 11.67
CA TRP A 38 -7.01 6.62 11.74
C TRP A 38 -7.74 6.73 13.07
N LEU A 39 -7.02 7.07 14.14
CA LEU A 39 -7.58 7.29 15.46
C LEU A 39 -8.25 8.66 15.54
N ASP A 40 -7.65 9.68 14.92
CA ASP A 40 -8.23 11.01 14.82
C ASP A 40 -9.55 10.98 14.02
N ASP A 41 -9.56 10.27 12.90
CA ASP A 41 -10.75 10.00 12.09
C ASP A 41 -11.80 9.22 12.89
N ALA A 42 -11.34 8.23 13.68
CA ALA A 42 -12.23 7.45 14.53
C ALA A 42 -12.85 8.28 15.66
N ALA A 43 -12.09 9.21 16.24
CA ALA A 43 -12.51 10.09 17.33
C ALA A 43 -13.43 11.23 16.88
N GLN A 44 -13.30 11.71 15.64
CA GLN A 44 -14.22 12.72 15.10
C GLN A 44 -15.68 12.22 14.97
N GLY A 45 -15.88 10.90 14.92
CA GLY A 45 -17.19 10.27 14.92
C GLY A 45 -17.74 9.87 16.30
N ASP A 46 -16.97 10.03 17.38
CA ASP A 46 -17.34 9.60 18.73
C ASP A 46 -16.85 10.64 19.78
N PRO A 47 -17.72 11.55 20.27
CA PRO A 47 -17.32 12.67 21.12
C PRO A 47 -16.82 12.27 22.52
N ASP A 48 -17.01 11.03 22.94
CA ASP A 48 -16.71 10.56 24.29
C ASP A 48 -15.28 10.01 24.44
N HIS A 49 -14.24 10.76 24.04
CA HIS A 49 -12.83 10.60 24.50
C HIS A 49 -12.24 9.16 24.56
N ALA A 50 -12.81 8.19 23.85
CA ALA A 50 -12.58 6.78 24.10
C ALA A 50 -11.27 6.28 23.46
N THR A 51 -10.76 7.00 22.46
CA THR A 51 -9.69 6.54 21.57
C THR A 51 -8.35 6.37 22.28
N ALA A 52 -7.97 7.30 23.18
CA ALA A 52 -6.75 7.18 23.98
C ALA A 52 -6.85 6.07 25.04
N HIS A 53 -8.04 5.87 25.61
CA HIS A 53 -8.32 4.78 26.56
C HIS A 53 -8.27 3.40 25.90
N TRP A 54 -8.74 3.29 24.65
CA TRP A 54 -8.66 2.05 23.88
C TRP A 54 -7.23 1.69 23.49
N LEU A 55 -6.40 2.67 23.11
CA LEU A 55 -4.98 2.44 22.84
C LEU A 55 -4.23 1.86 24.04
N ALA A 56 -4.45 2.42 25.24
CA ALA A 56 -3.84 1.93 26.47
C ALA A 56 -4.21 0.47 26.77
N ARG A 57 -5.40 0.02 26.35
CA ARG A 57 -5.88 -1.37 26.54
C ARG A 57 -5.17 -2.39 25.65
N PHE A 58 -4.56 -1.98 24.55
CA PHE A 58 -3.77 -2.88 23.70
C PHE A 58 -2.37 -3.16 24.25
N CYS A 59 -1.90 -2.37 25.23
CA CYS A 59 -0.57 -2.52 25.83
C CYS A 59 -0.53 -3.48 27.02
N ALA A 60 -1.69 -3.93 27.54
CA ALA A 60 -1.78 -4.79 28.72
C ALA A 60 -2.38 -6.16 28.38
N PRO A 61 -1.67 -7.28 28.66
CA PRO A 61 -2.23 -8.62 28.43
C PRO A 61 -3.42 -8.87 29.36
N GLY A 62 -4.51 -9.43 28.83
CA GLY A 62 -5.70 -9.76 29.63
C GLY A 62 -6.98 -9.94 28.82
N PRO A 63 -8.11 -10.26 29.47
CA PRO A 63 -9.41 -10.39 28.80
C PRO A 63 -9.88 -9.09 28.13
N SER A 64 -9.45 -7.93 28.64
CA SER A 64 -9.65 -6.61 28.03
C SER A 64 -9.03 -6.50 26.63
N LEU A 65 -7.90 -7.18 26.37
CA LEU A 65 -7.25 -7.18 25.07
C LEU A 65 -8.14 -7.84 24.00
N ARG A 66 -8.83 -8.93 24.34
CA ARG A 66 -9.75 -9.61 23.40
C ARG A 66 -10.95 -8.73 23.04
N ILE A 67 -11.50 -8.02 24.03
CA ILE A 67 -12.62 -7.08 23.82
C ILE A 67 -12.15 -5.89 22.97
N ALA A 68 -10.98 -5.31 23.30
CA ALA A 68 -10.40 -4.23 22.53
C ALA A 68 -10.09 -4.66 21.09
N TYR A 69 -9.58 -5.87 20.88
CA TYR A 69 -9.34 -6.44 19.56
C TYR A 69 -10.64 -6.59 18.75
N ARG A 70 -11.69 -7.17 19.33
CA ARG A 70 -12.99 -7.30 18.64
C ARG A 70 -13.59 -5.95 18.29
N TRP A 71 -13.52 -4.98 19.20
CA TRP A 71 -13.93 -3.61 18.92
C TRP A 71 -13.13 -3.02 17.74
N PHE A 72 -11.80 -3.13 17.76
CA PHE A 72 -10.92 -2.64 16.70
C PHE A 72 -11.27 -3.27 15.36
N CYS A 73 -11.39 -4.59 15.33
CA CYS A 73 -11.73 -5.34 14.14
C CYS A 73 -13.09 -4.89 13.56
N SER A 74 -14.11 -4.77 14.41
CA SER A 74 -15.41 -4.25 13.99
C SER A 74 -15.32 -2.81 13.46
N ARG A 75 -14.55 -1.93 14.13
CA ARG A 75 -14.43 -0.52 13.76
C ARG A 75 -13.77 -0.33 12.40
N PHE A 76 -12.78 -1.15 12.09
CA PHE A 76 -11.97 -1.05 10.87
C PHE A 76 -12.33 -2.10 9.81
N GLY A 77 -13.45 -2.82 9.97
CA GLY A 77 -13.92 -3.80 8.99
C GLY A 77 -12.92 -4.95 8.77
N ILE A 78 -12.24 -5.37 9.82
CA ILE A 78 -11.35 -6.53 9.83
C ILE A 78 -12.14 -7.70 10.38
N ASP A 79 -12.09 -8.84 9.69
CA ASP A 79 -12.59 -10.09 10.25
C ASP A 79 -11.63 -10.56 11.37
N ALA A 80 -12.15 -10.55 12.60
CA ALA A 80 -11.43 -10.90 13.81
C ALA A 80 -11.10 -12.39 13.90
N GLU A 81 -11.92 -13.24 13.26
CA GLU A 81 -11.82 -14.70 13.31
C GLU A 81 -11.16 -15.27 12.04
N ALA A 82 -10.80 -14.40 11.08
CA ALA A 82 -10.12 -14.81 9.85
C ALA A 82 -8.77 -15.50 10.16
N PRO A 83 -8.61 -16.78 9.78
CA PRO A 83 -7.34 -17.47 9.97
C PRO A 83 -6.26 -16.82 9.09
N LEU A 84 -5.03 -16.79 9.58
CA LEU A 84 -3.87 -16.39 8.76
C LEU A 84 -3.64 -17.46 7.68
N PRO A 85 -3.76 -17.13 6.37
CA PRO A 85 -3.56 -18.12 5.31
C PRO A 85 -2.06 -18.38 5.09
N LEU A 86 -1.47 -19.21 5.96
CA LEU A 86 -0.04 -19.54 5.98
C LEU A 86 0.49 -20.06 4.64
N ASP A 87 -0.30 -20.88 3.94
CA ASP A 87 0.07 -21.43 2.62
C ASP A 87 0.26 -20.32 1.58
N ARG A 88 -0.58 -19.28 1.63
CA ARG A 88 -0.47 -18.13 0.74
C ARG A 88 0.63 -17.18 1.17
N LEU A 89 0.81 -17.00 2.48
CA LEU A 89 1.90 -16.20 3.04
C LEU A 89 3.26 -16.72 2.60
N ALA A 90 3.47 -18.04 2.61
CA ALA A 90 4.71 -18.66 2.12
C ALA A 90 4.96 -18.44 0.63
N ALA A 91 3.89 -18.25 -0.16
CA ALA A 91 3.97 -17.94 -1.59
C ALA A 91 4.07 -16.44 -1.89
N LEU A 92 3.99 -15.57 -0.88
CA LEU A 92 4.09 -14.14 -1.08
C LEU A 92 5.52 -13.71 -1.40
N PRO A 93 5.68 -12.67 -2.23
CA PRO A 93 6.99 -12.09 -2.44
C PRO A 93 7.53 -11.44 -1.15
N ALA A 94 8.77 -11.77 -0.76
CA ALA A 94 9.38 -11.31 0.49
C ALA A 94 9.44 -9.77 0.65
N HIS A 95 9.49 -9.03 -0.46
CA HIS A 95 9.58 -7.57 -0.52
C HIS A 95 8.23 -6.85 -0.47
N LEU A 96 7.12 -7.54 -0.20
CA LEU A 96 5.82 -6.86 -0.09
C LEU A 96 5.90 -5.89 1.09
N PRO A 97 5.88 -4.57 0.86
CA PRO A 97 6.14 -3.60 1.90
C PRO A 97 4.99 -3.65 2.89
N LEU A 98 5.36 -3.84 4.14
CA LEU A 98 4.45 -3.73 5.24
C LEU A 98 4.51 -2.32 5.82
N ASP A 99 5.54 -1.52 5.59
CA ASP A 99 5.60 -0.15 6.11
C ASP A 99 4.73 0.83 5.29
N GLY A 100 4.15 1.82 5.98
CA GLY A 100 3.30 2.85 5.38
C GLY A 100 4.01 3.67 4.31
N ASP A 101 5.27 4.07 4.56
CA ASP A 101 6.03 4.92 3.64
C ASP A 101 6.31 4.20 2.31
N ALA A 102 6.68 2.92 2.34
CA ALA A 102 6.90 2.15 1.12
C ALA A 102 5.59 1.87 0.37
N LEU A 103 4.48 1.70 1.08
CA LEU A 103 3.15 1.62 0.46
C LEU A 103 2.80 2.92 -0.25
N ASP A 104 3.04 4.07 0.40
CA ASP A 104 2.77 5.40 -0.17
C ASP A 104 3.67 5.71 -1.37
N ARG A 105 4.95 5.32 -1.32
CA ARG A 105 5.87 5.41 -2.48
C ARG A 105 5.42 4.52 -3.62
N ALA A 106 5.03 3.28 -3.35
CA ALA A 106 4.55 2.34 -4.35
C ALA A 106 3.24 2.83 -4.99
N ALA A 107 2.31 3.36 -4.19
CA ALA A 107 1.07 3.97 -4.67
C ALA A 107 1.35 5.17 -5.56
N LEU A 108 2.27 6.05 -5.15
CA LEU A 108 2.64 7.21 -5.96
C LEU A 108 3.28 6.80 -7.29
N ALA A 109 4.22 5.86 -7.27
CA ALA A 109 4.86 5.35 -8.49
C ALA A 109 3.82 4.73 -9.44
N LEU A 110 2.88 3.93 -8.92
CA LEU A 110 1.81 3.32 -9.69
C LEU A 110 0.88 4.39 -10.30
N GLY A 111 0.48 5.39 -9.53
CA GLY A 111 -0.34 6.51 -9.99
C GLY A 111 0.37 7.35 -11.06
N ARG A 112 1.67 7.63 -10.90
CA ARG A 112 2.49 8.34 -11.91
C ARG A 112 2.56 7.56 -13.23
N VAL A 113 2.75 6.24 -13.18
CA VAL A 113 2.75 5.39 -14.39
C VAL A 113 1.37 5.36 -15.06
N ALA A 114 0.29 5.32 -14.28
CA ALA A 114 -1.08 5.38 -14.79
C ALA A 114 -1.37 6.71 -15.49
N HIS A 115 -1.03 7.82 -14.83
CA HIS A 115 -1.17 9.16 -15.40
C HIS A 115 -0.31 9.34 -16.66
N ALA A 116 0.95 8.90 -16.66
CA ALA A 116 1.78 8.91 -17.87
C ALA A 116 1.18 8.05 -19.01
N SER A 117 0.59 6.90 -18.68
CA SER A 117 -0.12 6.04 -19.65
C SER A 117 -1.35 6.73 -20.23
N HIS A 118 -2.04 7.57 -19.44
CA HIS A 118 -3.13 8.43 -19.88
C HIS A 118 -2.65 9.51 -20.84
N CYS A 119 -1.62 10.27 -20.47
CA CYS A 119 -1.06 11.33 -21.32
C CYS A 119 -0.57 10.78 -22.67
N LEU A 120 0.04 9.59 -22.69
CA LEU A 120 0.43 8.89 -23.92
C LEU A 120 -0.76 8.51 -24.81
N ALA A 121 -1.94 8.30 -24.22
CA ALA A 121 -3.18 7.96 -24.91
C ALA A 121 -3.95 9.19 -25.44
N GLY A 122 -3.90 10.30 -24.69
CA GLY A 122 -4.87 11.40 -24.78
C GLY A 122 -4.45 12.59 -25.65
N ALA A 123 -3.25 13.17 -25.47
CA ALA A 123 -2.76 14.29 -26.29
C ALA A 123 -1.31 14.66 -25.93
N ARG A 124 -0.53 15.16 -26.92
CA ARG A 124 0.87 15.58 -26.72
C ARG A 124 1.05 16.74 -25.71
N ARG A 125 0.03 17.57 -25.48
CA ARG A 125 0.13 18.72 -24.56
C ARG A 125 0.27 18.29 -23.10
N ASP A 126 -0.37 17.19 -22.71
CA ASP A 126 -0.33 16.68 -21.33
C ASP A 126 1.04 16.09 -20.96
N LEU A 127 1.79 15.62 -21.97
CA LEU A 127 3.16 15.12 -21.79
C LEU A 127 4.16 16.22 -21.47
N ALA A 128 3.99 17.41 -22.05
CA ALA A 128 4.86 18.54 -21.76
C ALA A 128 4.67 19.03 -20.31
N ASP A 129 3.44 18.98 -19.82
CA ASP A 129 3.12 19.39 -18.45
C ASP A 129 3.76 18.46 -17.41
N LEU A 130 3.95 17.17 -17.70
CA LEU A 130 4.67 16.23 -16.80
C LEU A 130 6.04 16.73 -16.33
N PHE A 131 6.70 17.55 -17.14
CA PHE A 131 8.05 18.07 -16.87
C PHE A 131 8.05 19.55 -16.49
N SER A 132 6.89 20.14 -16.21
CA SER A 132 6.82 21.53 -15.78
C SER A 132 7.47 21.69 -14.39
N PRO A 133 8.07 22.86 -14.10
CA PRO A 133 8.70 23.12 -12.80
C PRO A 133 7.75 22.93 -11.61
N GLN A 134 6.45 23.09 -11.85
CA GLN A 134 5.38 22.97 -10.85
C GLN A 134 5.16 21.51 -10.39
N ARG A 135 5.53 20.53 -11.21
CA ARG A 135 5.35 19.09 -10.91
C ARG A 135 6.52 18.44 -10.18
N GLY A 136 7.58 19.23 -9.92
CA GLY A 136 8.69 18.93 -9.02
C GLY A 136 9.00 17.45 -8.84
N ASP A 137 9.56 16.80 -9.88
CA ASP A 137 10.23 15.48 -9.82
C ASP A 137 10.49 14.95 -11.24
N ALA A 138 11.18 15.74 -12.07
CA ALA A 138 11.45 15.35 -13.47
C ALA A 138 12.07 13.94 -13.63
N PRO A 139 12.99 13.47 -12.77
CA PRO A 139 13.51 12.10 -12.86
C PRO A 139 12.43 11.02 -12.66
N MET A 140 11.50 11.21 -11.72
CA MET A 140 10.43 10.25 -11.45
C MET A 140 9.41 10.22 -12.58
N TRP A 141 9.07 11.38 -13.15
CA TRP A 141 8.20 11.44 -14.33
C TRP A 141 8.86 10.83 -15.57
N ARG A 142 10.19 10.95 -15.74
CA ARG A 142 10.91 10.25 -16.82
C ARG A 142 10.84 8.74 -16.66
N ASP A 143 11.02 8.24 -15.44
CA ASP A 143 10.93 6.80 -15.18
C ASP A 143 9.49 6.29 -15.36
N ALA A 144 8.50 7.00 -14.83
CA ALA A 144 7.09 6.67 -15.03
C ALA A 144 6.72 6.61 -16.52
N LEU A 145 7.19 7.57 -17.32
CA LEU A 145 7.00 7.59 -18.77
C LEU A 145 7.70 6.42 -19.47
N ARG A 146 8.92 6.06 -19.05
CA ARG A 146 9.65 4.89 -19.58
C ARG A 146 8.86 3.61 -19.31
N GLN A 147 8.36 3.44 -18.09
CA GLN A 147 7.56 2.28 -17.70
C GLN A 147 6.23 2.24 -18.47
N ALA A 148 5.54 3.36 -18.61
CA ALA A 148 4.29 3.50 -19.35
C ALA A 148 4.46 3.19 -20.85
N LYS A 149 5.57 3.62 -21.46
CA LYS A 149 5.91 3.30 -22.87
C LYS A 149 6.16 1.80 -23.06
N ALA A 150 6.86 1.17 -22.13
CA ALA A 150 7.16 -0.26 -22.20
C ALA A 150 5.90 -1.11 -22.04
N ARG A 151 4.99 -0.70 -21.15
CA ARG A 151 3.68 -1.32 -20.98
C ARG A 151 2.71 -0.29 -20.41
N PRO A 152 1.64 0.10 -21.11
CA PRO A 152 0.67 1.05 -20.57
C PRO A 152 -0.14 0.44 -19.44
N LEU A 153 -0.35 1.20 -18.36
CA LEU A 153 -1.22 0.80 -17.26
C LEU A 153 -2.63 1.36 -17.52
N ARG A 154 -3.56 0.51 -17.92
CA ARG A 154 -4.98 0.86 -18.13
C ARG A 154 -5.86 -0.17 -17.42
N PRO A 155 -6.31 0.07 -16.18
CA PRO A 155 -7.37 -0.73 -15.61
C PRO A 155 -8.66 -0.54 -16.43
N GLU A 156 -9.29 -1.64 -16.81
CA GLU A 156 -10.61 -1.58 -17.43
C GLU A 156 -11.60 -0.94 -16.44
N GLY A 157 -12.28 0.12 -16.86
CA GLY A 157 -13.35 0.74 -16.08
C GLY A 157 -12.97 1.90 -15.15
N SER A 158 -11.68 2.16 -14.88
CA SER A 158 -11.26 3.38 -14.17
C SER A 158 -10.29 4.21 -15.01
N LEU A 159 -10.73 5.42 -15.37
CA LEU A 159 -9.84 6.38 -16.01
C LEU A 159 -8.71 6.72 -15.03
N PRO A 160 -7.45 6.76 -15.48
CA PRO A 160 -6.36 7.30 -14.69
C PRO A 160 -6.69 8.73 -14.24
N PRO A 161 -6.12 9.21 -13.12
CA PRO A 161 -6.38 10.55 -12.65
C PRO A 161 -5.93 11.55 -13.71
N SER A 162 -6.80 12.52 -14.03
CA SER A 162 -6.50 13.61 -14.97
C SER A 162 -5.53 14.63 -14.36
N GLY A 163 -5.55 14.77 -13.04
CA GLY A 163 -4.60 15.57 -12.27
C GLY A 163 -3.29 14.82 -12.01
N SER A 164 -2.23 15.59 -11.77
CA SER A 164 -0.90 15.08 -11.43
C SER A 164 -0.52 15.29 -9.96
N ALA A 165 -1.45 15.77 -9.13
CA ALA A 165 -1.20 15.99 -7.72
C ALA A 165 -0.93 14.64 -7.04
N ASP A 166 0.18 14.54 -6.30
CA ASP A 166 0.63 13.27 -5.72
C ASP A 166 -0.46 12.60 -4.84
N ILE A 167 -1.29 13.40 -4.15
CA ILE A 167 -2.43 12.91 -3.36
C ILE A 167 -3.47 12.18 -4.21
N ASP A 168 -3.80 12.72 -5.40
CA ASP A 168 -4.79 12.13 -6.31
C ASP A 168 -4.23 10.87 -6.98
N LEU A 169 -2.94 10.88 -7.31
CA LEU A 169 -2.23 9.72 -7.84
C LEU A 169 -2.24 8.56 -6.84
N ARG A 170 -1.97 8.83 -5.55
CA ARG A 170 -2.02 7.82 -4.48
C ARG A 170 -3.45 7.31 -4.26
N ARG A 171 -4.43 8.21 -4.15
CA ARG A 171 -5.85 7.86 -3.97
C ARG A 171 -6.38 6.95 -5.08
N TRP A 172 -5.94 7.16 -6.31
CA TRP A 172 -6.29 6.29 -7.43
C TRP A 172 -5.60 4.92 -7.37
N ALA A 173 -4.32 4.89 -6.99
CA ALA A 173 -3.51 3.68 -6.99
C ALA A 173 -3.81 2.71 -5.84
N LEU A 174 -4.15 3.24 -4.65
CA LEU A 174 -4.35 2.44 -3.44
C LEU A 174 -5.47 1.40 -3.56
N PRO A 175 -6.66 1.68 -4.13
CA PRO A 175 -7.67 0.66 -4.38
C PRO A 175 -7.17 -0.50 -5.25
N LEU A 176 -6.41 -0.19 -6.30
CA LEU A 176 -5.84 -1.19 -7.20
C LEU A 176 -4.81 -2.05 -6.44
N MET A 177 -3.95 -1.43 -5.65
CA MET A 177 -3.01 -2.14 -4.78
C MET A 177 -3.73 -3.00 -3.75
N GLY A 178 -4.79 -2.47 -3.14
CA GLY A 178 -5.62 -3.20 -2.20
C GLY A 178 -6.24 -4.44 -2.82
N ARG A 179 -6.72 -4.37 -4.07
CA ARG A 179 -7.20 -5.55 -4.79
C ARG A 179 -6.10 -6.58 -4.98
N LEU A 180 -4.90 -6.16 -5.40
CA LEU A 180 -3.78 -7.07 -5.64
C LEU A 180 -3.32 -7.76 -4.34
N ILE A 181 -3.28 -7.03 -3.22
CA ILE A 181 -3.01 -7.61 -1.90
C ILE A 181 -4.10 -8.62 -1.56
N GLU A 182 -5.37 -8.23 -1.66
CA GLU A 182 -6.50 -9.06 -1.24
C GLU A 182 -6.61 -10.35 -2.06
N ASP A 183 -6.31 -10.29 -3.36
CA ASP A 183 -6.23 -11.47 -4.24
C ASP A 183 -5.11 -12.43 -3.81
N ALA A 184 -3.96 -11.87 -3.42
CA ALA A 184 -2.79 -12.65 -3.01
C ALA A 184 -2.94 -13.21 -1.58
N LEU A 185 -3.47 -12.42 -0.65
CA LEU A 185 -3.64 -12.73 0.76
C LEU A 185 -4.99 -12.16 1.25
N PRO A 186 -6.07 -12.96 1.23
CA PRO A 186 -7.39 -12.50 1.66
C PRO A 186 -7.40 -12.03 3.12
N GLY A 187 -7.99 -10.88 3.40
CA GLY A 187 -8.02 -10.22 4.71
C GLY A 187 -6.77 -9.38 5.02
N ALA A 188 -5.77 -9.36 4.14
CA ALA A 188 -4.57 -8.57 4.34
C ALA A 188 -4.81 -7.08 4.11
N TRP A 189 -5.61 -6.71 3.10
CA TRP A 189 -5.75 -5.30 2.74
C TRP A 189 -6.38 -4.46 3.86
N SER A 190 -7.39 -5.02 4.53
CA SER A 190 -8.07 -4.37 5.66
C SER A 190 -7.12 -4.03 6.82
N ARG A 191 -6.01 -4.78 6.94
CA ARG A 191 -4.95 -4.56 7.94
C ARG A 191 -3.84 -3.65 7.39
N VAL A 192 -3.38 -3.89 6.16
CA VAL A 192 -2.29 -3.11 5.53
C VAL A 192 -2.68 -1.64 5.37
N ARG A 193 -3.92 -1.35 4.96
CA ARG A 193 -4.41 0.03 4.73
C ARG A 193 -4.31 0.92 5.97
N LEU A 194 -4.34 0.33 7.16
CA LEU A 194 -4.26 1.05 8.42
C LEU A 194 -2.88 1.70 8.64
N ARG A 195 -1.87 1.30 7.88
CA ARG A 195 -0.51 1.87 7.96
C ARG A 195 -0.34 3.12 7.10
N CYS A 196 -1.30 3.41 6.22
CA CYS A 196 -1.32 4.60 5.37
C CYS A 196 -2.19 5.70 5.98
N ASP A 197 -1.98 6.96 5.56
CA ASP A 197 -2.81 8.10 5.98
C ASP A 197 -4.29 7.87 5.57
N PRO A 198 -5.27 7.92 6.50
CA PRO A 198 -6.70 7.78 6.18
C PRO A 198 -7.22 8.79 5.15
N ARG A 199 -6.58 9.96 5.01
CA ARG A 199 -6.94 10.97 3.98
C ARG A 199 -6.79 10.42 2.56
N LEU A 200 -6.00 9.36 2.38
CA LEU A 200 -5.83 8.66 1.10
C LEU A 200 -7.01 7.73 0.77
N PHE A 201 -7.90 7.44 1.72
CA PHE A 201 -9.00 6.48 1.57
C PHE A 201 -10.40 7.10 1.60
N HIS A 202 -10.51 8.39 1.92
CA HIS A 202 -11.78 9.12 2.02
C HIS A 202 -12.66 9.10 0.75
N ALA A 203 -12.13 8.70 -0.41
CA ALA A 203 -12.87 8.57 -1.67
C ALA A 203 -12.84 7.15 -2.28
N ALA A 204 -12.16 6.20 -1.64
CA ALA A 204 -11.65 4.98 -2.27
C ALA A 204 -12.17 3.72 -1.55
N THR A 205 -13.49 3.56 -1.47
CA THR A 205 -14.10 2.49 -0.65
C THR A 205 -14.34 1.18 -1.41
N ILE A 206 -13.97 1.06 -2.69
CA ILE A 206 -14.15 -0.20 -3.44
C ILE A 206 -12.88 -0.49 -4.24
N ALA A 207 -12.19 -1.57 -3.85
CA ALA A 207 -11.13 -2.15 -4.66
C ALA A 207 -11.75 -2.60 -6.00
N PRO A 208 -11.26 -2.10 -7.16
CA PRO A 208 -11.85 -2.44 -8.45
C PRO A 208 -11.81 -3.96 -8.64
N GLN A 209 -12.90 -4.56 -9.13
CA GLN A 209 -12.86 -5.95 -9.57
C GLN A 209 -11.95 -6.05 -10.79
N LEU A 210 -10.84 -6.77 -10.66
CA LEU A 210 -9.92 -7.02 -11.76
C LEU A 210 -10.30 -8.34 -12.44
N PRO A 211 -10.81 -8.34 -13.68
CA PRO A 211 -11.17 -9.58 -14.36
C PRO A 211 -9.94 -10.48 -14.56
N ASP A 212 -10.15 -11.78 -14.76
CA ASP A 212 -9.06 -12.74 -14.97
C ASP A 212 -8.25 -12.49 -16.24
N SER A 213 -8.85 -11.85 -17.23
CA SER A 213 -8.18 -11.31 -18.40
C SER A 213 -7.10 -10.26 -18.06
N ALA A 214 -7.15 -9.63 -16.88
CA ALA A 214 -6.23 -8.57 -16.46
C ALA A 214 -4.88 -9.10 -15.90
N ALA A 215 -4.52 -10.37 -16.12
CA ALA A 215 -3.27 -10.93 -15.58
C ALA A 215 -2.01 -10.14 -15.98
N ALA A 216 -1.98 -9.56 -17.19
CA ALA A 216 -0.88 -8.71 -17.64
C ALA A 216 -0.77 -7.39 -16.85
N LEU A 217 -1.91 -6.79 -16.51
CA LEU A 217 -2.02 -5.60 -15.67
C LEU A 217 -1.55 -5.90 -14.25
N ARG A 218 -2.02 -7.00 -13.65
CA ARG A 218 -1.58 -7.45 -12.31
C ARG A 218 -0.06 -7.59 -12.24
N ARG A 219 0.55 -8.30 -13.21
CA ARG A 219 2.01 -8.47 -13.28
C ARG A 219 2.75 -7.13 -13.41
N GLN A 220 2.20 -6.19 -14.17
CA GLN A 220 2.78 -4.88 -14.30
C GLN A 220 2.68 -4.07 -13.00
N ALA A 221 1.51 -4.04 -12.37
CA ALA A 221 1.30 -3.32 -11.13
C ALA A 221 2.21 -3.87 -10.02
N TRP A 222 2.33 -5.21 -9.90
CA TRP A 222 3.29 -5.84 -9.00
C TRP A 222 4.74 -5.46 -9.29
N ARG A 223 5.13 -5.33 -10.56
CA ARG A 223 6.48 -4.87 -10.91
C ARG A 223 6.72 -3.42 -10.51
N ILE A 224 5.80 -2.51 -10.84
CA ILE A 224 5.90 -1.08 -10.48
C ILE A 224 5.98 -0.93 -8.97
N TRP A 225 5.13 -1.66 -8.26
CA TRP A 225 5.13 -1.71 -6.80
C TRP A 225 6.52 -2.04 -6.27
N ARG A 226 7.10 -3.17 -6.67
CA ARG A 226 8.41 -3.62 -6.19
C ARG A 226 9.48 -2.57 -6.35
N THR A 227 9.51 -1.93 -7.52
CA THR A 227 10.47 -0.88 -7.82
C THR A 227 10.21 0.39 -6.99
N GLY A 228 8.95 0.79 -6.83
CA GLY A 228 8.58 1.96 -6.04
C GLY A 228 8.82 1.81 -4.53
N ALA A 229 8.51 0.63 -3.98
CA ALA A 229 8.72 0.31 -2.56
C ALA A 229 10.21 0.33 -2.18
N ALA A 230 11.06 -0.20 -3.06
CA ALA A 230 12.51 -0.22 -2.88
C ALA A 230 13.21 1.14 -3.14
N GLY A 231 12.46 2.15 -3.59
CA GLY A 231 13.00 3.49 -3.81
C GLY A 231 13.42 4.17 -2.50
N PRO A 232 14.38 5.12 -2.55
CA PRO A 232 14.82 5.87 -1.38
C PRO A 232 13.63 6.58 -0.73
N ALA A 233 13.60 6.63 0.61
CA ALA A 233 12.61 7.40 1.35
C ALA A 233 12.62 8.85 0.84
N GLN A 234 11.45 9.40 0.52
CA GLN A 234 11.37 10.82 0.20
C GLN A 234 11.78 11.61 1.44
N PRO A 235 12.62 12.66 1.31
CA PRO A 235 12.87 13.56 2.42
C PRO A 235 11.53 14.15 2.86
N ALA A 236 11.29 14.19 4.17
CA ALA A 236 10.11 14.82 4.73
C ALA A 236 9.96 16.24 4.14
N PRO A 237 8.73 16.68 3.80
CA PRO A 237 8.53 18.07 3.42
C PRO A 237 9.04 18.95 4.56
N THR A 238 10.04 19.77 4.26
CA THR A 238 10.50 20.81 5.18
C THR A 238 9.30 21.72 5.48
N PRO A 239 9.01 22.02 6.76
CA PRO A 239 7.87 22.86 7.14
C PRO A 239 7.94 24.27 6.55
#